data_AF-A0AAD5LMD1-F1
#
_entry.id   AF-A0AAD5LMD1-F1
#
_cell.length_a   1.000
_cell.length_b   1.000
_cell.length_c   1.000
_cell.angle_alpha   90.00
_cell.angle_beta   90.00
_cell.angle_gamma   90.00
#
_symmetry.space_group_name_H-M   'P 1'
#
loop_
_entity.id
_entity.type
_entity.pdbx_description
1 polymer ?
#
loop_
_entity_poly.entity_id
_entity_poly.type
_entity_poly.pdbx_seq_one_letter_code
_entity_poly.pdbx_strand_id
1 'polypeptide(L)'
;MSATRIAGSPNRRFPRDHRPAKAKQASSRRHRQCFQIFFNMEILRASILKTYSAVEIHRTKWNEILRSFESSLNVLAGLVDQLECVKKTEPCELSRKFPDLQGKLEQIIRALMEEEMTTMTVLLEELNQLNLKIKSICEVTYKLYVEDSEAAQSNPAFFQGTSLYPPISQMIEWMDDINLCYANKLTNVKYFLEVFDCSSQAIVNLRNILDFRSNFSTVDAIMAKMSIFLLEK
;
A
#
# COMPACT_ATOMS: atom_id res chain seq x y z
N MET A 1 52.81 24.88 -91.94
CA MET A 1 52.15 25.76 -90.96
C MET A 1 51.13 24.90 -90.22
N SER A 2 51.48 24.23 -89.11
CA SER A 2 51.48 24.75 -87.72
C SER A 2 50.10 25.36 -87.36
N ALA A 3 49.33 24.95 -86.35
CA ALA A 3 49.70 24.36 -85.06
C ALA A 3 48.58 23.49 -84.41
N THR A 4 49.02 22.31 -83.92
CA THR A 4 48.85 21.64 -82.61
C THR A 4 47.70 21.94 -81.60
N ARG A 5 47.08 20.82 -81.13
CA ARG A 5 46.70 20.42 -79.73
C ARG A 5 45.44 21.10 -79.12
N ILE A 6 44.56 20.47 -78.31
CA ILE A 6 44.71 19.54 -77.17
C ILE A 6 43.41 18.70 -76.96
N ALA A 7 43.57 17.48 -76.44
CA ALA A 7 42.56 16.51 -76.03
C ALA A 7 41.69 16.92 -74.81
N GLY A 8 40.46 16.41 -74.75
CA GLY A 8 39.54 16.56 -73.60
C GLY A 8 38.79 15.25 -73.30
N SER A 9 39.01 14.73 -72.08
CA SER A 9 38.65 13.43 -71.51
C SER A 9 37.15 13.09 -71.39
N PRO A 10 36.81 11.79 -71.21
CA PRO A 10 35.43 11.31 -71.09
C PRO A 10 34.82 11.60 -69.71
N ASN A 11 33.56 12.03 -69.75
CA ASN A 11 32.75 12.42 -68.60
C ASN A 11 32.40 11.17 -67.74
N ARG A 12 33.15 10.92 -66.65
CA ARG A 12 32.80 9.93 -65.63
C ARG A 12 31.59 10.44 -64.84
N ARG A 13 30.44 9.75 -64.96
CA ARG A 13 29.32 9.90 -64.03
C ARG A 13 29.75 9.37 -62.66
N PHE A 14 29.89 10.26 -61.69
CA PHE A 14 29.86 9.89 -60.28
C PHE A 14 28.42 9.49 -59.89
N PRO A 15 28.20 8.39 -59.17
CA PRO A 15 26.92 8.17 -58.51
C PRO A 15 26.80 9.22 -57.39
N ARG A 16 25.78 10.09 -57.47
CA ARG A 16 25.40 10.96 -56.36
C ARG A 16 24.94 10.06 -55.21
N ASP A 17 25.69 10.10 -54.12
CA ASP A 17 25.28 9.56 -52.82
C ASP A 17 23.95 10.18 -52.37
N HIS A 18 22.85 9.49 -52.65
CA HIS A 18 21.55 9.76 -52.03
C HIS A 18 21.44 9.01 -50.69
N ARG A 19 22.23 9.43 -49.69
CA ARG A 19 21.93 9.15 -48.27
C ARG A 19 22.29 10.31 -47.34
N PRO A 20 21.36 11.28 -47.15
CA PRO A 20 21.32 11.98 -45.86
C PRO A 20 19.93 12.09 -45.21
N ALA A 21 18.84 11.83 -45.95
CA ALA A 21 17.48 12.05 -45.43
C ALA A 21 17.05 10.98 -44.40
N LYS A 22 17.32 9.69 -44.68
CA LYS A 22 16.96 8.59 -43.76
C LYS A 22 17.74 8.63 -42.43
N ALA A 23 19.00 9.08 -42.46
CA ALA A 23 19.83 9.17 -41.26
C ALA A 23 19.38 10.32 -40.32
N LYS A 24 19.01 11.48 -40.86
CA LYS A 24 18.47 12.61 -40.07
C LYS A 24 17.10 12.27 -39.47
N GLN A 25 16.24 11.58 -40.22
CA GLN A 25 14.91 11.18 -39.74
C GLN A 25 14.99 10.06 -38.69
N ALA A 26 15.93 9.12 -38.82
CA ALA A 26 16.21 8.10 -37.81
C ALA A 26 16.84 8.68 -36.54
N SER A 27 17.74 9.66 -36.66
CA SER A 27 18.35 10.37 -35.52
C SER A 27 17.30 11.18 -34.74
N SER A 28 16.42 11.90 -35.43
CA SER A 28 15.33 12.67 -34.80
C SER A 28 14.30 11.76 -34.10
N ARG A 29 13.97 10.60 -34.70
CA ARG A 29 13.10 9.60 -34.06
C ARG A 29 13.72 8.99 -32.81
N ARG A 30 15.02 8.63 -32.84
CA ARG A 30 15.73 8.11 -31.66
C ARG A 30 15.79 9.12 -30.53
N HIS A 31 16.07 10.39 -30.82
CA HIS A 31 16.07 11.44 -29.79
C HIS A 31 14.68 11.58 -29.15
N ARG A 32 13.60 11.63 -29.93
CA ARG A 32 12.23 11.69 -29.37
C ARG A 32 11.89 10.47 -28.52
N GLN A 33 12.33 9.28 -28.93
CA GLN A 33 12.10 8.04 -28.21
C GLN A 33 12.87 7.99 -26.88
N CYS A 34 14.15 8.42 -26.86
CA CYS A 34 14.93 8.53 -25.63
C CYS A 34 14.36 9.56 -24.65
N PHE A 35 13.91 10.72 -25.15
CA PHE A 35 13.25 11.73 -24.32
C PHE A 35 11.94 11.20 -23.70
N GLN A 36 11.13 10.46 -24.47
CA GLN A 36 9.90 9.86 -23.96
C GLN A 36 10.17 8.81 -22.87
N ILE A 37 11.18 7.95 -23.06
CA ILE A 37 11.55 6.93 -22.07
C ILE A 37 12.03 7.57 -20.75
N PHE A 38 12.83 8.63 -20.85
CA PHE A 38 13.33 9.34 -19.68
C PHE A 38 12.19 10.01 -18.90
N PHE A 39 11.29 10.68 -19.62
CA PHE A 39 10.12 11.34 -19.03
C PHE A 39 9.16 10.35 -18.33
N ASN A 40 8.88 9.20 -18.96
CA ASN A 40 8.05 8.16 -18.38
C ASN A 40 8.70 7.56 -17.11
N MET A 41 10.02 7.38 -17.10
CA MET A 41 10.77 6.92 -15.93
C MET A 41 10.71 7.89 -14.74
N GLU A 42 10.74 9.20 -15.00
CA GLU A 42 10.57 10.20 -13.95
C GLU A 42 9.15 10.20 -13.37
N ILE A 43 8.12 10.05 -14.22
CA ILE A 43 6.72 9.94 -13.77
C ILE A 43 6.55 8.72 -12.85
N LEU A 44 7.09 7.57 -13.25
CA LEU A 44 6.97 6.35 -12.46
C LEU A 44 7.70 6.47 -11.12
N ARG A 45 8.90 7.07 -11.08
CA ARG A 45 9.62 7.35 -9.83
C ARG A 45 8.85 8.32 -8.94
N ALA A 46 8.28 9.37 -9.50
CA ALA A 46 7.45 10.32 -8.74
C ALA A 46 6.20 9.65 -8.17
N SER A 47 5.57 8.75 -8.94
CA SER A 47 4.45 7.93 -8.46
C SER A 47 4.88 7.01 -7.32
N ILE A 48 6.05 6.39 -7.43
CA ILE A 48 6.59 5.52 -6.39
C ILE A 48 6.85 6.31 -5.10
N LEU A 49 7.45 7.50 -5.20
CA LEU A 49 7.70 8.39 -4.06
C LEU A 49 6.38 8.83 -3.41
N LYS A 50 5.36 9.16 -4.22
CA LYS A 50 4.02 9.50 -3.72
C LYS A 50 3.39 8.34 -2.95
N THR A 51 3.54 7.12 -3.45
CA THR A 51 3.04 5.91 -2.79
C THR A 51 3.78 5.67 -1.48
N TYR A 52 5.11 5.82 -1.45
CA TYR A 52 5.90 5.76 -0.21
C TYR A 52 5.36 6.75 0.84
N SER A 53 5.22 8.03 0.51
CA SER A 53 4.69 9.02 1.45
C SER A 53 3.26 8.71 1.90
N ALA A 54 2.44 8.16 1.00
CA ALA A 54 1.10 7.72 1.35
C ALA A 54 1.10 6.56 2.35
N VAL A 55 2.04 5.60 2.23
CA VAL A 55 2.20 4.50 3.20
C VAL A 55 2.58 5.04 4.58
N GLU A 56 3.46 6.04 4.70
CA GLU A 56 3.82 6.63 6.01
C GLU A 56 2.60 7.25 6.72
N ILE A 57 1.81 8.02 5.97
CA ILE A 57 0.57 8.63 6.49
C ILE A 57 -0.44 7.54 6.83
N HIS A 58 -0.59 6.53 5.97
CA HIS A 58 -1.47 5.39 6.18
C HIS A 58 -1.12 4.64 7.46
N ARG A 59 0.17 4.35 7.68
CA ARG A 59 0.68 3.68 8.88
C ARG A 59 0.32 4.43 10.16
N THR A 60 0.46 5.76 10.15
CA THR A 60 0.14 6.60 11.32
C THR A 60 -1.34 6.51 11.67
N LYS A 61 -2.21 6.71 10.67
CA LYS A 61 -3.67 6.65 10.85
C LYS A 61 -4.15 5.26 11.24
N TRP A 62 -3.56 4.22 10.66
CA TRP A 62 -3.86 2.85 11.01
C TRP A 62 -3.62 2.61 12.51
N ASN A 63 -2.46 3.04 13.01
CA ASN A 63 -2.12 2.90 14.43
C ASN A 63 -3.00 3.73 15.36
N GLU A 64 -3.52 4.86 14.91
CA GLU A 64 -4.52 5.63 15.65
C GLU A 64 -5.83 4.85 15.81
N ILE A 65 -6.32 4.25 14.72
CA ILE A 65 -7.53 3.42 14.76
C ILE A 65 -7.31 2.17 15.64
N LEU A 66 -6.13 1.53 15.57
CA LEU A 66 -5.79 0.41 16.45
C LEU A 66 -5.78 0.78 17.94
N ARG A 67 -5.36 2.00 18.28
CA ARG A 67 -5.45 2.51 19.66
C ARG A 67 -6.90 2.70 20.10
N SER A 68 -7.78 3.15 19.21
CA SER A 68 -9.22 3.22 19.49
C SER A 68 -9.81 1.84 19.73
N PHE A 69 -9.42 0.84 18.93
CA PHE A 69 -9.79 -0.56 19.17
C PHE A 69 -9.32 -1.07 20.54
N GLU A 70 -8.09 -0.75 20.94
CA GLU A 70 -7.57 -1.14 22.25
C GLU A 70 -8.40 -0.54 23.39
N SER A 71 -8.83 0.72 23.25
CA SER A 71 -9.75 1.36 24.19
C SER A 71 -11.08 0.59 24.28
N SER A 72 -11.72 0.29 23.15
CA SER A 72 -12.96 -0.50 23.10
C SER A 72 -12.82 -1.87 23.74
N LEU A 73 -11.70 -2.57 23.48
CA LEU A 73 -11.41 -3.87 24.08
C LEU A 73 -11.25 -3.80 25.60
N ASN A 74 -10.71 -2.70 26.15
CA ASN A 74 -10.63 -2.50 27.60
C ASN A 74 -12.01 -2.29 28.22
N VAL A 75 -12.89 -1.54 27.55
CA VAL A 75 -14.28 -1.38 27.99
C VAL A 75 -15.01 -2.72 27.98
N LEU A 76 -14.92 -3.47 26.88
CA LEU A 76 -15.51 -4.81 26.78
C LEU A 76 -14.98 -5.75 27.87
N ALA A 77 -13.67 -5.77 28.14
CA ALA A 77 -13.11 -6.59 29.20
C ALA A 77 -13.74 -6.28 30.56
N GLY A 78 -13.87 -4.99 30.89
CA GLY A 78 -14.52 -4.56 32.13
C GLY A 78 -16.00 -4.92 32.19
N LEU A 79 -16.73 -4.87 31.08
CA LEU A 79 -18.14 -5.29 31.01
C LEU A 79 -18.29 -6.81 31.18
N VAL A 80 -17.37 -7.60 30.63
CA VAL A 80 -17.36 -9.06 30.81
C VAL A 80 -17.12 -9.42 32.27
N ASP A 81 -16.15 -8.78 32.93
CA ASP A 81 -15.87 -8.99 34.34
C ASP A 81 -17.07 -8.61 35.22
N GLN A 82 -17.73 -7.49 34.90
CA GLN A 82 -18.97 -7.08 35.58
C GLN A 82 -20.10 -8.09 35.38
N LEU A 83 -20.29 -8.59 34.16
CA LEU A 83 -21.30 -9.61 33.87
C LEU A 83 -21.04 -10.89 34.65
N GLU A 84 -19.78 -11.30 34.76
CA GLU A 84 -19.39 -12.46 35.55
C GLU A 84 -19.65 -12.24 37.05
N CYS A 85 -19.35 -11.06 37.58
CA CYS A 85 -19.65 -10.69 38.96
C CYS A 85 -21.15 -10.76 39.25
N VAL A 86 -21.99 -10.18 38.38
CA VAL A 86 -23.45 -10.20 38.52
C VAL A 86 -23.97 -11.64 38.51
N LYS A 87 -23.49 -12.49 37.59
CA LYS A 87 -23.92 -13.89 37.49
C LYS A 87 -23.52 -14.75 38.69
N LYS A 88 -22.38 -14.44 39.31
CA LYS A 88 -21.87 -15.16 40.50
C LYS A 88 -22.37 -14.57 41.82
N THR A 89 -23.12 -13.47 41.79
CA THR A 89 -23.61 -12.83 43.01
C THR A 89 -24.61 -13.75 43.72
N GLU A 90 -24.30 -14.10 44.97
CA GLU A 90 -25.22 -14.88 45.80
C GLU A 90 -26.44 -14.06 46.23
N PRO A 91 -27.59 -14.71 46.50
CA PRO A 91 -28.78 -14.01 46.98
C PRO A 91 -28.54 -13.27 48.30
N CYS A 92 -28.51 -11.94 48.24
CA CYS A 92 -28.38 -11.06 49.40
C CYS A 92 -29.72 -10.38 49.76
N GLU A 93 -29.78 -9.62 50.85
CA GLU A 93 -31.02 -8.91 51.25
C GLU A 93 -31.56 -7.99 50.14
N LEU A 94 -30.69 -7.36 49.36
CA LEU A 94 -31.10 -6.53 48.22
C LEU A 94 -31.76 -7.37 47.12
N SER A 95 -31.23 -8.54 46.81
CA SER A 95 -31.84 -9.46 45.84
C SER A 95 -33.23 -9.96 46.28
N ARG A 96 -33.49 -10.05 47.59
CA ARG A 96 -34.82 -10.39 48.13
C ARG A 96 -35.81 -9.23 48.00
N LYS A 97 -35.34 -7.99 48.19
CA LYS A 97 -36.15 -6.77 48.03
C LYS A 97 -36.40 -6.43 46.56
N PHE A 98 -35.47 -6.79 45.67
CA PHE A 98 -35.51 -6.53 44.23
C PHE A 98 -35.19 -7.82 43.45
N PRO A 99 -36.16 -8.74 43.33
CA PRO A 99 -35.95 -10.07 42.76
C PRO A 99 -35.58 -10.05 41.26
N ASP A 100 -35.85 -8.96 40.55
CA ASP A 100 -35.52 -8.77 39.14
C ASP A 100 -34.21 -8.01 38.90
N LEU A 101 -33.53 -7.54 39.97
CA LEU A 101 -32.36 -6.68 39.87
C LEU A 101 -31.22 -7.33 39.10
N GLN A 102 -30.91 -8.60 39.40
CA GLN A 102 -29.85 -9.33 38.71
C GLN A 102 -30.12 -9.42 37.21
N GLY A 103 -31.33 -9.82 36.81
CA GLY A 103 -31.71 -9.92 35.40
C GLY A 103 -31.65 -8.56 34.69
N LYS A 104 -32.07 -7.48 35.36
CA LYS A 104 -31.96 -6.11 34.83
C LYS A 104 -30.50 -5.68 34.65
N LEU A 105 -29.63 -5.97 35.62
CA LEU A 105 -28.20 -5.67 35.51
C LEU A 105 -27.53 -6.45 34.37
N GLU A 106 -27.84 -7.75 34.25
CA GLU A 106 -27.34 -8.56 33.13
C GLU A 106 -27.79 -7.99 31.79
N GLN A 107 -29.05 -7.57 31.67
CA GLN A 107 -29.59 -6.95 30.46
C GLN A 107 -28.88 -5.62 30.13
N ILE A 108 -28.68 -4.76 31.13
CA ILE A 108 -27.97 -3.47 30.95
C ILE A 108 -26.53 -3.70 30.49
N ILE A 109 -25.80 -4.61 31.14
CA ILE A 109 -24.40 -4.89 30.79
C ILE A 109 -24.32 -5.44 29.36
N ARG A 110 -25.23 -6.34 28.97
CA ARG A 110 -25.27 -6.86 27.58
C ARG A 110 -25.56 -5.77 26.56
N ALA A 111 -26.48 -4.85 26.86
CA ALA A 111 -26.76 -3.72 25.98
C ALA A 111 -25.51 -2.82 25.80
N LEU A 112 -24.75 -2.57 26.88
CA LEU A 112 -23.49 -1.83 26.80
C LEU A 112 -22.43 -2.58 25.99
N MET A 113 -22.37 -3.91 26.09
CA MET A 113 -21.48 -4.73 25.27
C MET A 113 -21.84 -4.65 23.78
N GLU A 114 -23.13 -4.68 23.44
CA GLU A 114 -23.63 -4.53 22.07
C GLU A 114 -23.33 -3.12 21.49
N GLU A 115 -23.45 -2.08 22.32
CA GLU A 115 -23.05 -0.72 21.95
C GLU A 115 -21.55 -0.65 21.63
N GLU A 116 -20.71 -1.22 22.49
CA GLU A 116 -19.26 -1.23 22.26
C GLU A 116 -18.87 -2.06 21.03
N MET A 117 -19.57 -3.17 20.76
CA MET A 117 -19.41 -3.94 19.51
C MET A 117 -19.79 -3.14 18.27
N THR A 118 -20.80 -2.27 18.39
CA THR A 118 -21.17 -1.33 17.31
C THR A 118 -20.04 -0.34 17.06
N THR A 119 -19.45 0.22 18.11
CA THR A 119 -18.25 1.08 18.02
C THR A 119 -17.10 0.37 17.30
N MET A 120 -16.80 -0.87 17.68
CA MET A 120 -15.75 -1.66 17.02
C MET A 120 -16.04 -1.96 15.55
N THR A 121 -17.31 -2.11 15.18
CA THR A 121 -17.73 -2.27 13.78
C THR A 121 -17.47 -1.00 12.97
N VAL A 122 -17.71 0.18 13.56
CA VAL A 122 -17.38 1.47 12.93
C VAL A 122 -15.86 1.60 12.73
N LEU A 123 -15.06 1.26 13.74
CA LEU A 123 -13.60 1.28 13.62
C LEU A 123 -13.09 0.30 12.55
N LEU A 124 -13.74 -0.86 12.39
CA LEU A 124 -13.41 -1.81 11.33
C LEU A 124 -13.67 -1.21 9.95
N GLU A 125 -14.78 -0.49 9.78
CA GLU A 125 -15.09 0.18 8.53
C GLU A 125 -14.10 1.32 8.24
N GLU A 126 -13.65 2.06 9.26
CA GLU A 126 -12.59 3.05 9.10
C GLU A 126 -11.27 2.41 8.61
N LEU A 127 -10.87 1.27 9.18
CA LEU A 127 -9.71 0.50 8.69
C LEU A 127 -9.92 0.04 7.24
N ASN A 128 -11.12 -0.42 6.90
CA ASN A 128 -11.45 -0.85 5.55
C ASN A 128 -11.33 0.30 4.54
N GLN A 129 -11.89 1.47 4.86
CA GLN A 129 -11.78 2.67 4.02
C GLN A 129 -10.32 3.14 3.87
N LEU A 130 -9.54 3.03 4.94
CA LEU A 130 -8.11 3.34 4.90
C LEU A 130 -7.34 2.36 4.00
N ASN A 131 -7.64 1.06 4.10
CA ASN A 131 -7.05 0.01 3.26
C ASN A 131 -7.42 0.17 1.77
N LEU A 132 -8.65 0.56 1.45
CA LEU A 132 -9.07 0.83 0.08
C LEU A 132 -8.28 1.99 -0.55
N LYS A 133 -7.95 3.02 0.25
CA LYS A 133 -7.14 4.15 -0.22
C LYS A 133 -5.73 3.72 -0.57
N ILE A 134 -5.06 2.92 0.28
CA ILE A 134 -3.70 2.48 -0.04
C ILE A 134 -3.67 1.54 -1.24
N LYS A 135 -4.64 0.61 -1.33
CA LYS A 135 -4.81 -0.26 -2.49
C LYS A 135 -4.95 0.55 -3.78
N SER A 136 -5.82 1.56 -3.78
CA SER A 136 -6.03 2.44 -4.94
C SER A 136 -4.74 3.15 -5.37
N ILE A 137 -3.95 3.65 -4.40
CA ILE A 137 -2.68 4.31 -4.68
C ILE A 137 -1.66 3.33 -5.29
N CYS A 138 -1.52 2.14 -4.70
CA CYS A 138 -0.66 1.08 -5.24
C CYS A 138 -1.08 0.66 -6.66
N GLU A 139 -2.39 0.53 -6.92
CA GLU A 139 -2.93 0.20 -8.25
C GLU A 139 -2.61 1.26 -9.30
N VAL A 140 -2.67 2.55 -8.94
CA VAL A 140 -2.29 3.64 -9.85
C VAL A 140 -0.80 3.54 -10.22
N THR A 141 0.08 3.32 -9.24
CA THR A 141 1.52 3.14 -9.50
C THR A 141 1.79 1.88 -10.34
N TYR A 142 1.09 0.78 -10.06
CA TYR A 142 1.20 -0.45 -10.84
C TYR A 142 0.75 -0.27 -12.30
N LYS A 143 -0.37 0.43 -12.53
CA LYS A 143 -0.85 0.72 -13.90
C LYS A 143 0.18 1.53 -14.69
N LEU A 144 0.76 2.56 -14.08
CA LEU A 144 1.83 3.33 -14.71
C LEU A 144 3.03 2.43 -15.05
N TYR A 145 3.43 1.54 -14.14
CA TYR A 145 4.50 0.57 -14.42
C TYR A 145 4.18 -0.33 -15.63
N VAL A 146 2.96 -0.85 -15.74
CA VAL A 146 2.55 -1.73 -16.84
C VAL A 146 2.47 -0.95 -18.17
N GLU A 147 1.83 0.22 -18.17
CA GLU A 147 1.69 1.09 -19.34
C GLU A 147 3.05 1.57 -19.86
N ASP A 148 3.98 1.90 -18.96
CA ASP A 148 5.33 2.30 -19.32
C ASP A 148 6.25 1.12 -19.65
N SER A 149 5.91 -0.11 -19.24
CA SER A 149 6.76 -1.27 -19.45
C SER A 149 7.06 -1.50 -20.94
N GLU A 150 6.10 -1.31 -21.84
CA GLU A 150 6.30 -1.52 -23.29
C GLU A 150 7.28 -0.51 -23.90
N ALA A 151 7.30 0.73 -23.41
CA ALA A 151 8.24 1.77 -23.87
C ALA A 151 9.61 1.67 -23.17
N ALA A 152 9.60 1.39 -21.87
CA ALA A 152 10.78 1.28 -21.01
C ALA A 152 11.54 -0.03 -21.19
N GLN A 153 10.94 -1.05 -21.83
CA GLN A 153 11.55 -2.34 -22.17
C GLN A 153 12.87 -2.22 -22.96
N SER A 154 13.09 -1.08 -23.61
CA SER A 154 14.32 -0.78 -24.37
C SER A 154 15.50 -0.31 -23.50
N ASN A 155 15.30 -0.03 -22.21
CA ASN A 155 16.34 0.43 -21.29
C ASN A 155 16.71 -0.66 -20.26
N PRO A 156 17.93 -1.25 -20.33
CA PRO A 156 18.37 -2.29 -19.39
C PRO A 156 18.34 -1.86 -17.93
N ALA A 157 18.56 -0.58 -17.64
CA ALA A 157 18.54 -0.04 -16.27
C ALA A 157 17.15 -0.11 -15.62
N PHE A 158 16.09 -0.24 -16.43
CA PHE A 158 14.73 -0.46 -15.94
C PHE A 158 14.58 -1.80 -15.20
N PHE A 159 15.17 -2.86 -15.78
CA PHE A 159 15.08 -4.23 -15.27
C PHE A 159 16.23 -4.61 -14.35
N GLN A 160 17.42 -4.10 -14.63
CA GLN A 160 18.63 -4.47 -13.90
C GLN A 160 18.86 -3.57 -12.69
N GLY A 161 18.18 -2.42 -12.61
CA GLY A 161 18.51 -1.38 -11.66
C GLY A 161 19.86 -0.74 -11.98
N THR A 162 20.37 0.00 -11.01
CA THR A 162 21.67 0.68 -11.05
C THR A 162 22.37 0.52 -9.70
N SER A 163 23.63 0.96 -9.59
CA SER A 163 24.33 1.00 -8.31
C SER A 163 23.65 1.89 -7.26
N LEU A 164 22.78 2.80 -7.68
CA LEU A 164 22.09 3.78 -6.82
C LEU A 164 20.62 3.44 -6.59
N TYR A 165 20.01 2.60 -7.43
CA TYR A 165 18.57 2.31 -7.38
C TYR A 165 18.31 0.85 -7.71
N PRO A 166 17.45 0.15 -6.95
CA PRO A 166 16.99 -1.19 -7.33
C PRO A 166 16.21 -1.15 -8.64
N PRO A 167 15.98 -2.31 -9.27
CA PRO A 167 15.00 -2.44 -10.35
C PRO A 167 13.64 -1.87 -9.95
N ILE A 168 12.98 -1.19 -10.89
CA ILE A 168 11.65 -0.61 -10.61
C ILE A 168 10.64 -1.72 -10.28
N SER A 169 10.73 -2.87 -10.95
CA SER A 169 9.89 -4.04 -10.64
C SER A 169 9.97 -4.44 -9.17
N GLN A 170 11.17 -4.41 -8.59
CA GLN A 170 11.38 -4.75 -7.18
C GLN A 170 10.72 -3.72 -6.24
N MET A 171 10.74 -2.44 -6.61
CA MET A 171 10.06 -1.39 -5.82
C MET A 171 8.53 -1.52 -5.90
N ILE A 172 8.01 -1.97 -7.03
CA ILE A 172 6.58 -2.25 -7.21
C ILE A 172 6.17 -3.49 -6.40
N GLU A 173 6.98 -4.56 -6.41
CA GLU A 173 6.78 -5.75 -5.57
C GLU A 173 6.70 -5.37 -4.09
N TRP A 174 7.61 -4.51 -3.61
CA TRP A 174 7.57 -3.99 -2.25
C TRP A 174 6.27 -3.26 -1.89
N MET A 175 5.69 -2.51 -2.84
CA MET A 175 4.39 -1.86 -2.61
C MET A 175 3.24 -2.86 -2.54
N ASP A 176 3.29 -3.89 -3.38
CA ASP A 176 2.29 -4.96 -3.36
C ASP A 176 2.37 -5.76 -2.05
N ASP A 177 3.58 -6.07 -1.58
CA ASP A 177 3.82 -6.71 -0.28
C ASP A 177 3.22 -5.88 0.87
N ILE A 178 3.39 -4.56 0.85
CA ILE A 178 2.78 -3.65 1.85
C ILE A 178 1.26 -3.72 1.78
N ASN A 179 0.68 -3.61 0.59
CA ASN A 179 -0.76 -3.66 0.37
C ASN A 179 -1.34 -5.01 0.86
N LEU A 180 -0.67 -6.11 0.54
CA LEU A 180 -1.05 -7.45 0.97
C LEU A 180 -0.99 -7.60 2.50
N CYS A 181 0.03 -7.03 3.16
CA CYS A 181 0.12 -7.03 4.62
C CYS A 181 -1.11 -6.37 5.27
N TYR A 182 -1.52 -5.19 4.79
CA TYR A 182 -2.71 -4.50 5.32
C TYR A 182 -4.02 -5.24 4.99
N ALA A 183 -4.16 -5.75 3.76
CA ALA A 183 -5.35 -6.48 3.34
C ALA A 183 -5.55 -7.78 4.13
N ASN A 184 -4.48 -8.56 4.33
CA ASN A 184 -4.52 -9.78 5.15
C ASN A 184 -4.89 -9.44 6.60
N LYS A 185 -4.36 -8.34 7.13
CA LYS A 185 -4.67 -7.91 8.48
C LYS A 185 -6.14 -7.57 8.65
N LEU A 186 -6.67 -6.74 7.75
CA LEU A 186 -8.08 -6.37 7.74
C LEU A 186 -8.99 -7.60 7.65
N THR A 187 -8.65 -8.54 6.76
CA THR A 187 -9.41 -9.78 6.57
C THR A 187 -9.47 -10.61 7.85
N ASN A 188 -8.33 -10.76 8.54
CA ASN A 188 -8.28 -11.50 9.81
C ASN A 188 -9.12 -10.85 10.90
N VAL A 189 -9.06 -9.52 11.03
CA VAL A 189 -9.86 -8.77 12.02
C VAL A 189 -11.36 -8.91 11.71
N LYS A 190 -11.74 -8.75 10.43
CA LYS A 190 -13.13 -8.88 9.99
C LYS A 190 -13.69 -10.26 10.32
N TYR A 191 -12.98 -11.31 9.91
CA TYR A 191 -13.39 -12.68 10.19
C TYR A 191 -13.54 -12.95 11.69
N PHE A 192 -12.60 -12.44 12.50
CA PHE A 192 -12.67 -12.62 13.95
C PHE A 192 -13.87 -11.90 14.57
N LEU A 193 -14.17 -10.68 14.12
CA LEU A 193 -15.32 -9.91 14.59
C LEU A 193 -16.67 -10.53 14.20
N GLU A 194 -16.76 -11.20 13.06
CA GLU A 194 -17.98 -11.89 12.62
C GLU A 194 -18.40 -13.04 13.55
N VAL A 195 -17.44 -13.69 14.22
CA VAL A 195 -17.68 -14.81 15.14
C VAL A 195 -17.43 -14.45 16.61
N PHE A 196 -17.35 -13.15 16.91
CA PHE A 196 -16.96 -12.66 18.24
C PHE A 196 -18.06 -12.86 19.27
N ASP A 197 -17.77 -13.60 20.34
CA ASP A 197 -18.73 -13.95 21.39
C ASP A 197 -18.61 -13.08 22.67
N CYS A 198 -17.76 -12.06 22.64
CA CYS A 198 -17.43 -11.21 23.79
C CYS A 198 -16.97 -11.98 25.04
N SER A 199 -16.41 -13.19 24.89
CA SER A 199 -15.77 -13.89 26.01
C SER A 199 -14.42 -13.25 26.36
N SER A 200 -13.94 -13.45 27.59
CA SER A 200 -12.62 -12.97 28.01
C SER A 200 -11.51 -13.49 27.08
N GLN A 201 -11.62 -14.74 26.63
CA GLN A 201 -10.66 -15.33 25.69
C GLN A 201 -10.76 -14.69 24.30
N ALA A 202 -11.97 -14.42 23.80
CA ALA A 202 -12.14 -13.75 22.52
C ALA A 202 -11.54 -12.33 22.54
N ILE A 203 -11.71 -11.60 23.63
CA ILE A 203 -11.09 -10.27 23.82
C ILE A 203 -9.56 -10.36 23.77
N VAL A 204 -8.96 -11.32 24.47
CA VAL A 204 -7.50 -11.53 24.44
C VAL A 204 -7.02 -11.89 23.04
N ASN A 205 -7.73 -12.78 22.35
CA ASN A 205 -7.38 -13.17 20.99
C ASN A 205 -7.46 -11.99 20.01
N LEU A 206 -8.52 -11.18 20.09
CA LEU A 206 -8.67 -9.99 19.26
C LEU A 206 -7.59 -8.95 19.56
N ARG A 207 -7.21 -8.78 20.82
CA ARG A 207 -6.09 -7.90 21.21
C ARG A 207 -4.78 -8.35 20.58
N ASN A 208 -4.50 -9.66 20.58
CA ASN A 208 -3.31 -10.20 19.94
C ASN A 208 -3.33 -9.99 18.42
N ILE A 209 -4.50 -10.13 17.79
CA ILE A 209 -4.66 -9.80 16.37
C ILE A 209 -4.43 -8.30 16.19
N LEU A 210 -4.96 -7.41 17.02
CA LEU A 210 -4.87 -5.96 16.80
C LEU A 210 -3.59 -5.31 17.32
N ASP A 211 -2.66 -6.05 17.92
CA ASP A 211 -1.45 -5.51 18.54
C ASP A 211 -0.55 -4.71 17.58
N PHE A 212 -0.63 -3.39 17.65
CA PHE A 212 0.12 -2.47 16.79
C PHE A 212 1.64 -2.52 16.99
N ARG A 213 2.16 -3.16 18.05
CA ARG A 213 3.61 -3.25 18.34
C ARG A 213 4.29 -4.33 17.52
N SER A 214 3.62 -5.46 17.32
CA SER A 214 4.11 -6.55 16.49
C SER A 214 3.59 -6.47 15.05
N ASN A 215 2.47 -5.76 14.85
CA ASN A 215 1.90 -5.55 13.53
C ASN A 215 2.78 -4.62 12.70
N PHE A 216 3.09 -5.05 11.48
CA PHE A 216 3.79 -4.29 10.43
C PHE A 216 5.32 -4.29 10.45
N SER A 217 5.99 -5.20 11.17
CA SER A 217 7.46 -5.36 11.06
C SER A 217 7.95 -5.54 9.61
N THR A 218 7.16 -6.20 8.77
CA THR A 218 7.44 -6.36 7.33
C THR A 218 7.30 -5.04 6.58
N VAL A 219 6.21 -4.29 6.81
CA VAL A 219 6.02 -2.96 6.20
C VAL A 219 7.14 -2.03 6.63
N ASP A 220 7.54 -2.05 7.90
CA ASP A 220 8.64 -1.25 8.44
C ASP A 220 9.96 -1.56 7.76
N ALA A 221 10.26 -2.85 7.60
CA ALA A 221 11.46 -3.29 6.89
C ALA A 221 11.44 -2.86 5.43
N ILE A 222 10.29 -2.94 4.75
CA ILE A 222 10.14 -2.49 3.37
C ILE A 222 10.29 -0.97 3.27
N MET A 223 9.61 -0.22 4.13
CA MET A 223 9.70 1.25 4.15
C MET A 223 11.12 1.72 4.44
N ALA A 224 11.82 1.08 5.38
CA ALA A 224 13.23 1.36 5.66
C ALA A 224 14.15 1.03 4.47
N LYS A 225 13.86 -0.03 3.71
CA LYS A 225 14.59 -0.34 2.47
C LYS A 225 14.31 0.70 1.39
N MET A 226 13.04 1.08 1.20
CA MET A 226 12.63 2.05 0.20
C MET A 226 13.21 3.44 0.46
N SER A 227 13.26 3.87 1.72
CA SER A 227 13.77 5.20 2.10
C SER A 227 15.22 5.41 1.71
N ILE A 228 16.05 4.36 1.73
CA ILE A 228 17.45 4.40 1.27
C ILE A 228 17.57 4.90 -0.17
N PHE A 229 16.59 4.57 -1.01
CA PHE A 229 16.61 4.88 -2.44
C PHE A 229 15.72 6.06 -2.82
N LEU A 230 14.68 6.35 -2.03
CA LEU A 230 13.67 7.37 -2.38
C LEU A 230 13.88 8.71 -1.70
N LEU A 231 14.51 8.72 -0.51
CA LEU A 231 14.82 9.95 0.19
C LEU A 231 16.27 10.29 -0.12
N GLU A 232 16.49 11.22 -1.06
CA GLU A 232 17.82 11.78 -1.32
C GLU A 232 18.45 12.26 -0.01
N LYS A 233 19.74 11.92 0.19
CA LYS A 233 20.60 12.59 1.18
C LYS A 233 21.28 13.79 0.54
#